data_AF-A0A117QAW9-F1
#
_entry.id   AF-A0A117QAW9-F1
#
_cell.length_a   1.000
_cell.length_b   1.000
_cell.length_c   1.000
_cell.angle_alpha   90.00
_cell.angle_beta   90.00
_cell.angle_gamma   90.00
#
_symmetry.space_group_name_H-M   'P 1'
#
loop_
_entity.id
_entity.type
_entity.pdbx_description
1 polymer ?
#
loop_
_entity_poly.entity_id
_entity_poly.type
_entity_poly.pdbx_seq_one_letter_code
_entity_poly.pdbx_strand_id
1 'polypeptide(L)' 'MDLRGRNETDGGPHATAYRREELGEDVVALAGALGTRPHLAGHSMGGRIARGAALAAPRRSRP' A
#
# COMPACT_ATOMS: atom_id res chain seq x y z
N MET A 1 5.46 -1.31 -6.94
CA MET A 1 4.39 -0.36 -7.29
C MET A 1 4.93 1.03 -7.06
N ASP A 2 4.55 1.97 -7.91
CA ASP A 2 4.69 3.39 -7.61
C ASP A 2 3.56 3.77 -6.62
N LEU A 3 3.90 4.50 -5.56
CA LEU A 3 2.90 5.03 -4.61
C LEU A 3 2.26 6.29 -5.18
N ARG A 4 1.09 6.70 -4.64
CA ARG A 4 0.46 7.98 -4.99
C ARG A 4 1.50 9.10 -5.06
N GLY A 5 1.46 9.89 -6.15
CA GLY A 5 2.36 11.02 -6.39
C GLY A 5 3.82 10.66 -6.64
N ARG A 6 4.12 9.38 -6.95
CA ARG A 6 5.46 8.93 -7.34
C ARG A 6 5.45 8.49 -8.78
N ASN A 7 6.41 9.00 -9.54
CA ASN A 7 6.71 8.60 -10.92
C ASN A 7 5.45 8.60 -11.80
N GLU A 8 4.92 7.44 -12.17
CA GLU A 8 3.77 7.31 -13.09
C GLU A 8 2.41 7.22 -12.38
N THR A 9 2.39 7.27 -11.04
CA THR A 9 1.14 7.19 -10.27
C THR A 9 0.66 8.57 -9.84
N ASP A 10 -0.59 8.89 -10.20
CA ASP A 10 -1.25 10.14 -9.84
C ASP A 10 -1.19 10.44 -8.33
N GLY A 11 -1.15 11.74 -8.01
CA GLY A 11 -1.13 12.25 -6.65
C GLY A 11 -2.51 12.33 -6.01
N GLY A 12 -2.53 12.37 -4.67
CA GLY A 12 -3.73 12.74 -3.91
C GLY A 12 -3.90 14.27 -3.82
N PRO A 13 -5.14 14.78 -3.72
CA PRO A 13 -5.44 16.22 -3.74
C PRO A 13 -5.06 16.97 -2.45
N HIS A 14 -4.82 16.24 -1.35
CA HIS A 14 -4.53 16.81 -0.04
C HIS A 14 -3.34 16.11 0.61
N ALA A 15 -2.61 16.81 1.47
CA ALA A 15 -1.49 16.23 2.22
C ALA A 15 -1.91 15.00 3.05
N THR A 16 -3.17 14.95 3.49
CA THR A 16 -3.74 13.82 4.23
C THR A 16 -3.79 12.54 3.40
N ALA A 17 -3.86 12.62 2.06
CA ALA A 17 -3.88 11.46 1.16
C ALA A 17 -2.56 10.66 1.15
N TYR A 18 -1.50 11.21 1.76
CA TYR A 18 -0.19 10.59 1.90
C TYR A 18 0.10 10.11 3.33
N ARG A 19 -0.93 10.08 4.19
CA ARG A 19 -0.83 9.40 5.49
C ARG A 19 -0.53 7.91 5.26
N ARG A 20 0.20 7.30 6.18
CA ARG A 20 0.65 5.90 6.03
C ARG A 20 -0.53 4.94 5.91
N GLU A 21 -1.62 5.26 6.59
CA GLU A 21 -2.86 4.50 6.58
C GLU A 21 -3.50 4.54 5.18
N GLU A 22 -3.63 5.74 4.60
CA GLU A 22 -4.14 5.93 3.23
C GLU A 22 -3.31 5.21 2.17
N LEU A 23 -1.97 5.29 2.26
CA LEU A 23 -1.07 4.57 1.36
C LEU A 23 -1.08 3.06 1.61
N GLY A 24 -1.41 2.62 2.83
CA GLY A 24 -1.61 1.22 3.16
C GLY A 24 -2.85 0.65 2.47
N GLU A 25 -3.94 1.42 2.43
CA GLU A 25 -5.17 1.03 1.71
C GLU A 25 -4.94 0.84 0.21
N ASP A 26 -4.05 1.61 -0.42
CA ASP A 26 -3.67 1.37 -1.82
C ASP A 26 -3.05 -0.02 -2.03
N VAL A 27 -2.19 -0.44 -1.11
CA VAL A 27 -1.56 -1.77 -1.15
C VAL A 27 -2.62 -2.86 -1.00
N VAL A 28 -3.58 -2.67 -0.08
CA VAL A 28 -4.69 -3.60 0.14
C VAL A 28 -5.60 -3.68 -1.09
N ALA A 29 -5.93 -2.53 -1.68
CA ALA A 29 -6.73 -2.44 -2.90
C ALA A 29 -6.03 -3.12 -4.07
N LEU A 30 -4.73 -2.87 -4.26
CA LEU A 30 -3.94 -3.52 -5.31
C LEU A 30 -3.87 -5.04 -5.10
N ALA A 31 -3.62 -5.52 -3.88
CA ALA A 31 -3.65 -6.95 -3.57
C ALA A 31 -5.02 -7.58 -3.92
N GLY A 32 -6.11 -6.85 -3.66
CA GLY A 32 -7.45 -7.24 -4.09
C GLY A 32 -7.63 -7.33 -5.60
N ALA A 33 -7.16 -6.32 -6.34
CA ALA A 33 -7.25 -6.26 -7.79
C ALA A 33 -6.45 -7.36 -8.49
N LEU A 34 -5.33 -7.81 -7.88
CA LEU A 34 -4.55 -8.94 -8.37
C LEU A 34 -5.26 -10.30 -8.22
N GLY A 35 -6.36 -10.37 -7.46
CA GLY A 35 -7.10 -11.63 -7.25
C GLY A 35 -6.33 -12.71 -6.47
N THR A 36 -5.21 -12.35 -5.84
CA THR A 36 -4.33 -13.26 -5.10
C THR A 36 -3.97 -12.70 -3.74
N ARG A 37 -3.19 -13.44 -2.95
CA ARG A 37 -2.57 -12.97 -1.70
C ARG A 37 -1.06 -12.83 -1.92
N PRO A 38 -0.55 -11.65 -2.33
CA PRO A 38 0.88 -11.48 -2.54
C PRO A 38 1.65 -11.45 -1.22
N HIS A 39 2.95 -11.78 -1.27
CA HIS A 39 3.87 -11.39 -0.20
C HIS A 39 4.16 -9.89 -0.32
N LEU A 40 4.22 -9.19 0.81
CA LEU A 40 4.52 -7.76 0.83
C LEU A 40 5.97 -7.53 1.21
N ALA A 41 6.67 -6.73 0.41
CA ALA A 41 8.03 -6.29 0.67
C ALA A 41 8.13 -4.78 0.47
N GLY A 42 8.90 -4.11 1.34
CA GLY A 42 9.12 -2.68 1.25
C GLY A 42 10.36 -2.25 2.00
N HIS A 43 11.04 -1.23 1.48
CA HIS A 43 12.24 -0.63 2.08
C HIS A 43 11.94 0.77 2.62
N SER A 44 12.56 1.16 3.74
CA SER A 44 12.37 2.48 4.36
C SER A 44 10.87 2.77 4.63
N MET A 45 10.32 3.87 4.10
CA MET A 45 8.89 4.19 4.21
C MET A 45 8.00 3.08 3.62
N GLY A 46 8.43 2.45 2.52
CA GLY A 46 7.71 1.34 1.91
C GLY A 46 7.55 0.15 2.86
N GLY A 47 8.53 -0.10 3.73
CA GLY A 47 8.44 -1.15 4.77
C GLY A 47 7.38 -0.83 5.83
N ARG A 48 7.26 0.45 6.21
CA ARG A 48 6.22 0.90 7.17
C ARG A 48 4.81 0.78 6.56
N ILE A 49 4.65 1.14 5.30
CA ILE A 49 3.38 1.00 4.55
C ILE A 49 3.02 -0.47 4.38
N ALA A 50 3.96 -1.32 3.92
CA ALA A 50 3.75 -2.76 3.76
C ALA A 50 3.35 -3.44 5.07
N ARG A 51 4.02 -3.11 6.18
CA ARG A 51 3.66 -3.62 7.51
C ARG A 51 2.27 -3.14 7.94
N GLY A 52 1.94 -1.87 7.69
CA GLY A 52 0.61 -1.32 7.98
C GLY A 52 -0.49 -2.07 7.24
N ALA A 53 -0.33 -2.27 5.92
CA ALA A 53 -1.28 -3.00 5.09
C ALA A 53 -1.47 -4.46 5.56
N ALA A 54 -0.38 -5.16 5.88
CA ALA A 54 -0.44 -6.54 6.39
C ALA A 54 -1.22 -6.63 7.72
N LEU A 55 -1.05 -5.65 8.62
CA LEU A 55 -1.75 -5.58 9.90
C LEU A 55 -3.24 -5.21 9.74
N ALA A 56 -3.54 -4.28 8.83
CA ALA A 56 -4.91 -3.83 8.57
C ALA A 56 -5.75 -4.91 7.86
N ALA A 57 -5.14 -5.68 6.95
CA ALA A 57 -5.82 -6.67 6.14
C ALA A 57 -5.03 -8.00 6.03
N PRO A 58 -4.88 -8.77 7.12
CA PRO A 58 -4.03 -9.96 7.16
C PRO A 58 -4.44 -11.07 6.19
N ARG A 59 -5.70 -11.06 5.72
CA ARG A 59 -6.20 -12.00 4.70
C ARG A 59 -5.91 -11.57 3.26
N ARG A 60 -5.44 -10.34 3.04
CA ARG A 60 -5.14 -9.78 1.71
C ARG A 60 -3.69 -9.98 1.27
N SER A 61 -2.79 -10.28 2.20
CA SER A 61 -1.41 -10.67 1.90
C SER A 61 -1.07 -12.04 2.47
N ARG A 62 0.05 -12.60 2.03
CA ARG A 62 0.70 -13.72 2.70
C ARG A 62 1.50 -13.20 3.90
N PRO A 63 1.73 -14.06 4.91
CA PRO A 63 2.69 -13.77 5.96
C PRO A 63 4.09 -13.52 5.40
#